data_AF-A0A126NR41-F1
#
_entry.id   AF-A0A126NR41-F1
#
_cell.length_a   1.000
_cell.length_b   1.000
_cell.length_c   1.000
_cell.angle_alpha   90.00
_cell.angle_beta   90.00
_cell.angle_gamma   90.00
#
_symmetry.space_group_name_H-M   'P 1'
#
loop_
_entity.id
_entity.type
_entity.pdbx_description
1 polymer ?
#
loop_
_entity_poly.entity_id
_entity_poly.type
_entity_poly.pdbx_seq_one_letter_code
_entity_poly.pdbx_strand_id
1 'polypeptide(L)' 'MSEKATVVAAVLKVKHVTVSADNSISAAIGFELEGGHDLELHLAPEIMAVLEAMIMAASTEQAKHQPIQ' A
#
# COMPACT_ATOMS: atom_id res chain seq x y z
N MET A 1 21.56 9.65 -15.77
CA MET A 1 20.74 9.86 -14.56
C MET A 1 20.85 8.60 -13.72
N SER A 2 21.19 8.69 -12.44
CA SER A 2 21.25 7.50 -11.59
C SER A 2 19.83 7.00 -11.36
N GLU A 3 19.47 5.85 -11.92
CA GLU A 3 18.25 5.16 -11.52
C GLU A 3 18.36 4.87 -10.03
N LYS A 4 17.38 5.36 -9.25
CA LYS A 4 17.33 5.03 -7.82
C LYS A 4 17.11 3.52 -7.72
N ALA A 5 17.91 2.86 -6.89
CA ALA A 5 17.75 1.43 -6.66
C ALA A 5 16.37 1.15 -6.05
N THR A 6 15.55 0.35 -6.74
CA THR A 6 14.28 -0.15 -6.20
C THR A 6 14.59 -1.29 -5.25
N VAL A 7 14.15 -1.17 -4.01
CA VAL A 7 14.20 -2.27 -3.04
C VAL A 7 12.98 -3.15 -3.27
N VAL A 8 13.21 -4.43 -3.56
CA VAL A 8 12.16 -5.44 -3.69
C VAL A 8 12.20 -6.33 -2.45
N ALA A 9 11.10 -6.36 -1.71
CA ALA A 9 10.94 -7.20 -0.52
C ALA A 9 9.64 -8.00 -0.64
N ALA A 10 9.68 -9.27 -0.23
CA ALA A 10 8.50 -10.11 -0.14
C ALA A 10 7.69 -9.73 1.11
N VAL A 11 6.47 -9.22 0.90
CA VAL A 11 5.51 -8.94 1.96
C VAL A 11 4.75 -10.22 2.29
N LEU A 12 4.89 -10.72 3.51
CA LEU A 12 4.18 -11.90 3.99
C LEU A 12 2.79 -11.54 4.50
N LYS A 13 2.66 -10.39 5.18
CA LYS A 13 1.41 -9.98 5.84
C LYS A 13 1.30 -8.46 5.97
N VAL A 14 0.09 -7.94 5.79
CA VAL A 14 -0.26 -6.57 6.22
C VAL A 14 -0.67 -6.65 7.71
N LYS A 15 0.10 -6.01 8.59
CA LYS A 15 -0.14 -6.01 10.04
C LYS A 15 -1.24 -5.05 10.45
N HIS A 16 -1.17 -3.82 9.97
CA HIS A 16 -2.15 -2.78 10.26
C HIS A 16 -2.16 -1.72 9.15
N VAL A 17 -3.30 -1.03 9.04
CA VAL A 17 -3.47 0.17 8.23
C VAL A 17 -4.11 1.21 9.14
N THR A 18 -3.43 2.32 9.35
CA THR A 18 -3.94 3.44 10.13
C THR A 18 -4.07 4.64 9.21
N VAL A 19 -5.23 5.29 9.20
CA VAL A 19 -5.48 6.50 8.42
C VAL A 19 -5.81 7.62 9.40
N SER A 20 -5.02 8.69 9.44
CA SER A 20 -5.32 9.84 10.30
C SER A 20 -6.11 10.90 9.53
N ALA A 21 -7.08 11.49 10.21
CA ALA A 21 -7.88 12.60 9.69
C ALA A 21 -7.21 13.98 9.88
N ASP A 22 -6.04 14.04 10.53
CA ASP A 22 -5.40 15.30 10.96
C ASP A 22 -4.46 15.95 9.94
N ASN A 23 -4.47 15.47 8.68
CA ASN A 23 -3.61 15.95 7.58
C ASN A 23 -2.08 15.92 7.83
N SER A 24 -1.61 15.44 8.98
CA SER A 24 -0.19 15.48 9.36
C SER A 24 0.55 14.19 8.99
N ILE A 25 -0.07 13.04 9.24
CA ILE A 25 0.35 11.71 8.74
C ILE A 25 -0.91 11.02 8.27
N SER A 26 -1.18 11.07 6.96
CA SER A 26 -2.46 10.58 6.47
C SER A 26 -2.61 9.08 6.53
N ALA A 27 -1.53 8.31 6.36
CA ALA A 27 -1.59 6.88 6.62
C ALA A 27 -0.26 6.26 7.05
N ALA A 28 -0.34 5.25 7.90
CA ALA A 28 0.73 4.32 8.21
C ALA A 28 0.29 2.90 7.85
N ILE A 29 1.13 2.18 7.10
CA ILE A 29 0.89 0.78 6.73
C ILE A 29 2.06 -0.06 7.24
N GLY A 30 1.76 -0.97 8.16
CA GLY A 30 2.72 -1.93 8.70
C GLY A 30 2.69 -3.23 7.90
N PHE A 31 3.86 -3.70 7.47
CA PHE A 31 4.07 -4.96 6.77
C PHE A 31 5.03 -5.86 7.54
N GLU A 32 4.75 -7.16 7.52
CA GLU A 32 5.70 -8.20 7.88
C GLU A 32 6.40 -8.68 6.61
N LEU A 33 7.72 -8.63 6.60
CA LEU A 33 8.55 -9.08 5.50
C LEU A 33 9.15 -10.47 5.78
N GLU A 34 9.59 -11.13 4.72
CA GLU A 34 10.40 -12.34 4.83
C GLU A 34 11.69 -12.08 5.62
N GLY A 35 12.07 -13.03 6.49
CA GLY A 35 13.21 -12.87 7.42
C GLY A 35 12.84 -12.31 8.80
N GLY A 36 11.56 -12.08 9.07
CA GLY A 36 11.08 -11.61 10.38
C GLY A 36 11.29 -10.11 10.62
N HIS A 37 11.43 -9.35 9.53
CA HIS A 37 11.56 -7.90 9.57
C HIS A 37 10.20 -7.22 9.41
N ASP A 38 10.04 -6.06 10.03
CA ASP A 38 8.86 -5.23 9.86
C ASP A 38 9.21 -3.99 9.03
N LEU A 39 8.30 -3.62 8.12
CA LEU A 39 8.38 -2.39 7.34
C LEU A 39 7.16 -1.53 7.65
N GLU A 40 7.38 -0.27 8.00
CA GLU A 40 6.30 0.70 8.18
C GLU A 40 6.39 1.76 7.08
N LEU A 41 5.35 1.85 6.24
CA LEU A 41 5.22 2.87 5.21
C LEU A 41 4.37 4.01 5.73
N HIS A 42 4.96 5.20 5.83
CA HIS A 42 4.25 6.43 6.18
C HIS A 42 3.96 7.19 4.89
N LEU A 43 2.68 7.46 4.64
CA LEU A 43 2.21 8.09 3.42
C LEU A 43 1.71 9.50 3.72
N ALA A 44 2.21 10.45 2.95
CA ALA A 44 1.64 11.79 2.89
C ALA A 44 0.20 11.74 2.31
N PRO A 45 -0.67 12.70 2.67
CA PRO A 45 -2.06 12.76 2.21
C PRO A 45 -2.24 12.58 0.70
N GLU A 46 -1.44 13.28 -0.08
CA GLU A 46 -1.47 13.24 -1.54
C GLU A 46 -1.11 11.85 -2.11
N ILE A 47 -0.17 11.14 -1.48
CA ILE A 47 0.24 9.80 -1.93
C ILE A 47 -0.81 8.77 -1.53
N MET A 48 -1.45 8.93 -0.37
CA MET A 48 -2.56 8.07 0.05
C MET A 48 -3.73 8.18 -0.94
N ALA A 49 -4.11 9.39 -1.35
CA ALA A 49 -5.17 9.59 -2.33
C ALA A 49 -4.85 8.93 -3.69
N VAL A 50 -3.58 8.98 -4.13
CA VAL A 50 -3.13 8.28 -5.35
C VAL A 50 -3.24 6.77 -5.18
N LEU A 51 -2.81 6.23 -4.03
CA LEU A 51 -2.90 4.80 -3.74
C LEU A 51 -4.35 4.31 -3.73
N GLU A 52 -5.26 5.05 -3.11
CA GLU A 52 -6.70 4.74 -3.10
C GLU A 52 -7.27 4.69 -4.52
N ALA A 53 -6.94 5.67 -5.37
CA ALA A 53 -7.38 5.69 -6.76
C ALA A 53 -6.85 4.47 -7.54
N MET A 54 -5.61 4.07 -7.32
CA MET A 54 -5.02 2.87 -7.94
C MET A 54 -5.71 1.59 -7.46
N ILE A 55 -6.01 1.47 -6.17
CA ILE A 55 -6.71 0.31 -5.60
C ILE A 55 -8.14 0.23 -6.16
N MET A 56 -8.85 1.35 -6.26
CA MET A 56 -10.18 1.38 -6.88
C MET A 56 -10.17 0.91 -8.33
N ALA A 57 -9.18 1.35 -9.11
CA ALA A 57 -9.02 0.90 -10.49
C ALA A 57 -8.71 -0.60 -10.57
N ALA A 58 -7.80 -1.09 -9.73
CA ALA A 58 -7.45 -2.52 -9.66
C ALA A 58 -8.63 -3.39 -9.22
N SER A 59 -9.40 -2.95 -8.23
CA SER A 59 -10.61 -3.63 -7.76
C SER A 59 -11.68 -3.71 -8.85
N THR A 60 -11.86 -2.62 -9.60
CA THR A 60 -12.77 -2.60 -10.76
C THR A 60 -12.36 -3.60 -11.83
N GLU A 61 -11.06 -3.74 -12.10
CA GLU A 61 -10.56 -4.72 -13.05
C GLU A 61 -10.71 -6.15 -12.51
N GLN A 62 -10.38 -6.41 -11.26
CA GLN A 62 -10.58 -7.72 -10.62
C GLN A 62 -12.05 -8.15 -10.63
N ALA A 63 -12.98 -7.23 -10.40
CA ALA A 63 -14.42 -7.50 -10.43
C ALA A 63 -14.91 -8.00 -11.80
N LYS A 64 -14.28 -7.59 -12.91
CA LYS A 64 -14.60 -8.11 -14.25
C LYS A 64 -14.18 -9.57 -14.45
N HIS A 65 -13.17 -10.01 -13.69
CA HIS A 65 -12.63 -11.36 -13.75
C HIS A 65 -13.18 -12.27 -12.64
N GLN A 66 -14.04 -11.75 -11.76
CA GLN A 66 -14.81 -12.59 -10.85
C GLN A 66 -15.95 -13.27 -11.63
N PRO A 67 -16.05 -14.61 -11.59
CA PRO A 67 -17.19 -15.29 -12.20
C PRO A 67 -18.46 -14.83 -11.47
N ILE A 68 -19.40 -14.29 -12.24
CA ILE A 68 -20.78 -14.09 -11.80
C ILE A 68 -21.28 -15.49 -11.38
N GLN A 69 -21.50 -15.69 -10.08
CA GLN A 69 -22.26 -16.85 -9.60
C GLN A 69 -23.73 -16.69 -9.96
#